data_AF-A0A8F7PXI2-F1
#
_entry.id   AF-A0A8F7PXI2-F1
#
_cell.length_a   1.000
_cell.length_b   1.000
_cell.length_c   1.000
_cell.angle_alpha   90.00
_cell.angle_beta   90.00
_cell.angle_gamma   90.00
#
_symmetry.space_group_name_H-M   'P 1'
#
loop_
_entity.id
_entity.type
_entity.pdbx_description
1 polymer ?
#
loop_
_entity_poly.entity_id
_entity_poly.type
_entity_poly.pdbx_seq_one_letter_code
_entity_poly.pdbx_strand_id
1 'polypeptide(L)'
;MHGTKKKSRLEILLLLAALVNWFHYLLGSAAEKAGLHLRYQANTVKNRRVLALNFLGILLCKEPKQRIRRQYYQQGLKQILQWVVQWDWAVIKQADS
;
A
#
# COMPACT_ATOMS: atom_id res chain seq x y z
N MET A 1 -9.94 5.74 -28.68
CA MET A 1 -8.90 4.92 -27.99
C MET A 1 -9.04 3.47 -28.45
N HIS A 2 -8.18 3.03 -29.37
CA HIS A 2 -8.20 1.65 -29.90
C HIS A 2 -7.55 0.70 -28.87
N GLY A 3 -8.35 0.16 -27.95
CA GLY A 3 -7.89 -0.83 -26.97
C GLY A 3 -7.68 -2.18 -27.66
N THR A 4 -6.43 -2.54 -27.94
CA THR A 4 -6.09 -3.89 -28.40
C THR A 4 -6.45 -4.89 -27.30
N LYS A 5 -7.51 -5.67 -27.52
CA LYS A 5 -8.03 -6.74 -26.65
C LYS A 5 -7.14 -7.98 -26.69
N LYS A 6 -5.82 -7.83 -26.50
CA LYS A 6 -4.90 -8.96 -26.38
C LYS A 6 -4.85 -9.37 -24.91
N LYS A 7 -5.35 -10.57 -24.60
CA LYS A 7 -5.40 -11.12 -23.23
C LYS A 7 -4.04 -10.99 -22.51
N SER A 8 -2.94 -11.33 -23.20
CA SER A 8 -1.58 -11.21 -22.65
C SER A 8 -1.17 -9.79 -22.26
N ARG A 9 -1.62 -8.76 -23.01
CA ARG A 9 -1.37 -7.35 -22.64
C ARG A 9 -2.12 -7.00 -21.36
N LEU A 10 -3.37 -7.44 -21.25
CA LEU A 10 -4.18 -7.20 -20.05
C LEU A 10 -3.57 -7.88 -18.83
N GLU A 11 -3.12 -9.13 -18.95
CA GLU A 11 -2.44 -9.88 -17.88
C GLU A 11 -1.19 -9.12 -17.38
N ILE A 12 -0.35 -8.64 -18.29
CA ILE A 12 0.84 -7.84 -17.93
C ILE A 12 0.44 -6.53 -17.22
N LEU A 13 -0.56 -5.82 -17.74
CA LEU A 13 -1.03 -4.56 -17.12
C LEU A 13 -1.62 -4.80 -15.73
N LEU A 14 -2.35 -5.90 -15.53
CA LEU A 14 -2.88 -6.29 -14.23
C LEU A 14 -1.76 -6.65 -13.25
N LEU A 15 -0.74 -7.39 -13.69
CA LEU A 15 0.43 -7.71 -12.87
C LEU A 15 1.17 -6.43 -12.46
N LEU A 16 1.42 -5.53 -13.40
CA LEU A 16 2.07 -4.24 -13.12
C LEU A 16 1.22 -3.41 -12.15
N ALA A 17 -0.09 -3.34 -12.36
CA ALA A 17 -1.00 -2.65 -11.44
C ALA A 17 -0.96 -3.26 -10.04
N ALA A 18 -0.95 -4.59 -9.91
CA ALA A 18 -0.86 -5.28 -8.63
C ALA A 18 0.47 -4.97 -7.91
N LEU A 19 1.59 -5.02 -8.62
CA LEU A 19 2.91 -4.72 -8.06
C LEU A 19 3.02 -3.26 -7.60
N VAL A 20 2.50 -2.32 -8.40
CA VAL A 20 2.47 -0.90 -8.03
C VAL A 20 1.60 -0.66 -6.80
N ASN A 21 0.42 -1.29 -6.73
CA ASN A 21 -0.42 -1.21 -5.52
C ASN A 21 0.29 -1.80 -4.30
N TRP A 22 0.94 -2.96 -4.42
CA TRP A 22 1.72 -3.55 -3.33
C TRP A 22 2.84 -2.63 -2.85
N PHE A 23 3.56 -2.01 -3.79
CA PHE A 23 4.60 -1.03 -3.50
C PHE A 23 4.04 0.17 -2.74
N HIS A 24 2.90 0.73 -3.16
CA HIS A 24 2.24 1.83 -2.45
C HIS A 24 1.77 1.44 -1.04
N TYR A 25 1.29 0.21 -0.84
CA TYR A 25 0.95 -0.29 0.51
C TYR A 25 2.18 -0.31 1.43
N LEU A 26 3.32 -0.82 0.95
CA LEU A 26 4.57 -0.81 1.70
C LEU A 26 5.01 0.62 2.02
N LEU A 27 4.93 1.51 1.03
CA LEU A 27 5.34 2.90 1.17
C LEU A 27 4.45 3.66 2.17
N GLY A 28 3.13 3.48 2.08
CA GLY A 28 2.17 4.03 3.01
C GLY A 28 2.37 3.50 4.43
N SER A 29 2.67 2.21 4.58
CA SER A 29 2.96 1.63 5.89
C SER A 29 4.26 2.20 6.49
N ALA A 30 5.32 2.34 5.68
CA ALA A 30 6.55 3.00 6.11
C ALA A 30 6.31 4.47 6.50
N ALA A 31 5.49 5.19 5.74
CA ALA A 31 5.10 6.57 6.04
C ALA A 31 4.28 6.68 7.32
N GLU A 32 3.40 5.71 7.59
CA GLU A 32 2.66 5.61 8.86
C GLU A 32 3.63 5.47 10.03
N LYS A 33 4.58 4.53 9.96
CA LYS A 33 5.61 4.31 11.00
C LYS A 33 6.53 5.52 11.20
N ALA A 34 6.79 6.27 10.14
CA ALA A 34 7.55 7.52 10.20
C ALA A 34 6.73 8.73 10.71
N GLY A 35 5.43 8.57 11.01
CA GLY A 35 4.55 9.64 11.45
C GLY A 35 4.13 10.63 10.35
N LEU A 36 4.47 10.35 9.09
CA LEU A 36 4.22 11.27 7.98
C LEU A 36 2.74 11.36 7.60
N HIS A 37 1.96 10.33 7.91
CA HIS A 37 0.50 10.32 7.71
C HIS A 37 -0.20 11.52 8.35
N LEU A 38 0.32 12.03 9.47
CA LEU A 38 -0.23 13.18 10.19
C LEU A 38 -0.23 14.47 9.36
N ARG A 39 0.66 14.61 8.38
CA ARG A 39 0.75 15.79 7.50
C ARG A 39 -0.39 15.85 6.48
N TYR A 40 -1.03 14.71 6.20
CA TYR A 40 -2.04 14.57 5.15
C TYR A 40 -3.46 14.45 5.70
N GLN A 41 -3.65 14.55 7.03
CA GLN A 41 -4.95 14.43 7.68
C GLN A 41 -5.29 15.68 8.51
N ALA A 42 -6.57 15.82 8.87
CA ALA A 42 -7.04 16.96 9.65
C ALA A 42 -6.34 17.05 11.01
N ASN A 43 -6.03 18.27 11.44
CA ASN A 43 -5.31 18.56 12.69
C ASN A 43 -6.00 18.04 13.96
N THR A 44 -7.31 17.76 13.90
CA THR A 44 -8.11 17.21 15.00
C THR A 44 -7.85 15.73 15.24
N VAL A 45 -7.35 14.99 14.25
CA VAL A 45 -7.03 13.57 14.39
C VAL A 45 -5.52 13.41 14.41
N LYS A 46 -4.96 13.07 15.58
CA LYS A 46 -3.51 12.86 15.76
C LYS A 46 -3.13 11.46 16.23
N ASN A 47 -4.11 10.67 16.67
CA ASN A 47 -3.88 9.40 17.35
C ASN A 47 -4.03 8.18 16.43
N ARG A 48 -4.48 8.37 15.19
CA ARG A 48 -4.66 7.29 14.23
C ARG A 48 -4.49 7.78 12.80
N ARG A 49 -4.17 6.86 11.89
CA ARG A 49 -4.24 7.09 10.45
C ARG A 49 -5.69 7.19 9.98
N VAL A 50 -5.98 8.19 9.15
CA VAL A 50 -7.29 8.36 8.50
C VAL A 50 -7.29 7.90 7.04
N LEU A 51 -6.22 8.18 6.31
CA LEU A 51 -6.08 7.84 4.89
C LEU A 51 -5.72 6.37 4.70
N ALA A 52 -6.25 5.70 3.69
CA ALA A 52 -5.82 4.35 3.30
C ALA A 52 -4.30 4.29 3.03
N LEU A 53 -3.64 3.18 3.40
CA LEU A 53 -2.19 3.03 3.22
C LEU A 53 -1.77 3.19 1.75
N ASN A 54 -2.52 2.58 0.82
CA ASN A 54 -2.26 2.72 -0.61
C ASN A 54 -2.26 4.19 -1.05
N PHE A 55 -3.27 4.96 -0.61
CA PHE A 55 -3.38 6.37 -0.95
C PHE A 55 -2.28 7.21 -0.31
N LEU A 56 -1.91 6.93 0.94
CA LEU A 56 -0.77 7.57 1.60
C LEU A 56 0.55 7.32 0.86
N GLY A 57 0.76 6.10 0.35
CA GLY A 57 1.91 5.76 -0.50
C GLY A 57 1.93 6.60 -1.79
N ILE A 58 0.78 6.74 -2.45
CA ILE A 58 0.63 7.59 -3.65
C ILE A 58 0.97 9.05 -3.34
N LEU A 59 0.47 9.60 -2.22
CA LEU A 59 0.77 10.98 -1.80
C LEU A 59 2.27 11.18 -1.58
N LEU A 60 2.93 10.21 -0.94
CA LEU A 60 4.37 10.29 -0.71
C LEU A 60 5.18 10.27 -2.01
N CYS A 61 4.75 9.51 -3.03
CA CYS A 61 5.38 9.51 -4.34
C CYS A 61 5.26 10.84 -5.10
N LYS A 62 4.21 11.63 -4.83
CA LYS A 62 3.98 12.93 -5.48
C LYS A 62 4.78 14.07 -4.85
N GLU A 63 5.22 13.90 -3.61
CA GLU A 63 6.00 14.91 -2.88
C GLU A 63 7.49 14.83 -3.22
N PRO A 64 8.22 15.97 -3.22
CA PRO A 64 9.68 15.96 -3.35
C PRO A 64 10.31 15.08 -2.26
N LYS A 65 11.32 14.29 -2.66
CA LYS A 65 11.89 13.15 -1.92
C LYS A 65 11.94 13.36 -0.41
N GLN A 66 10.92 12.86 0.29
CA GLN A 66 10.96 12.77 1.74
C GLN A 66 11.87 11.59 2.12
N ARG A 67 12.96 11.89 2.84
CA ARG A 67 13.90 10.87 3.31
C ARG A 67 13.27 10.03 4.44
N ILE A 68 12.62 8.94 4.07
CA ILE A 68 12.25 7.89 5.01
C ILE A 68 13.50 7.05 5.30
N ARG A 69 13.84 6.90 6.59
CA ARG A 69 14.94 6.03 7.03
C ARG A 69 14.62 4.56 6.75
N ARG A 70 15.64 3.77 6.41
CA ARG A 70 15.52 2.31 6.13
C ARG A 70 14.72 1.54 7.20
N GLN A 71 14.90 1.91 8.46
CA GLN A 71 14.19 1.29 9.59
C GLN A 71 12.67 1.31 9.45
N TYR A 72 12.09 2.39 8.90
CA TYR A 72 10.64 2.53 8.77
C TYR A 72 10.09 1.63 7.66
N TYR A 73 10.86 1.39 6.59
CA TYR A 73 10.50 0.39 5.58
C TYR A 73 10.50 -1.02 6.16
N GLN A 74 11.49 -1.36 7.00
CA GLN A 74 11.55 -2.66 7.67
C GLN A 74 10.38 -2.84 8.64
N GLN A 75 10.07 -1.81 9.42
CA GLN A 75 8.92 -1.82 10.33
C GLN A 75 7.59 -1.92 9.58
N GLY A 76 7.45 -1.20 8.46
CA GLY A 76 6.25 -1.27 7.62
C GLY A 76 6.07 -2.64 6.98
N LEU A 77 7.15 -3.23 6.45
CA LEU A 77 7.13 -4.59 5.94
C LEU A 77 6.76 -5.60 7.04
N LYS A 78 7.33 -5.46 8.24
CA LYS A 78 6.99 -6.32 9.38
C LYS A 78 5.50 -6.22 9.75
N GLN A 79 4.92 -5.02 9.73
CA GLN A 79 3.49 -4.82 9.98
C GLN A 79 2.64 -5.57 8.95
N ILE A 80 2.96 -5.47 7.66
CA ILE A 80 2.23 -6.17 6.59
C ILE A 80 2.36 -7.68 6.75
N LEU A 81 3.56 -8.19 7.03
CA LEU A 81 3.78 -9.62 7.26
C LEU A 81 3.03 -10.14 8.49
N GLN A 82 2.94 -9.35 9.56
CA GLN A 82 2.13 -9.70 10.73
C GLN A 82 0.65 -9.86 10.35
N TRP A 83 0.10 -8.96 9.54
CA TRP A 83 -1.27 -9.10 9.05
C TRP A 83 -1.45 -10.35 8.19
N VAL A 84 -0.50 -10.64 7.31
CA VAL A 84 -0.50 -11.86 6.46
C VAL A 84 -0.48 -13.13 7.30
N VAL A 85 0.30 -13.17 8.38
CA VAL A 85 0.39 -14.33 9.28
C VAL A 85 -0.85 -14.48 10.14
N GLN A 86 -1.44 -13.37 10.59
CA GLN A 86 -2.67 -13.38 11.37
C GLN A 86 -3.92 -13.67 10.54
N TRP A 87 -3.83 -13.56 9.21
CA TRP A 87 -4.95 -13.77 8.33
C TRP A 87 -5.31 -15.26 8.23
N ASP A 88 -6.58 -15.59 8.41
CA ASP A 88 -7.06 -16.95 8.19
C ASP A 88 -7.29 -17.21 6.70
N TRP A 89 -6.34 -17.93 6.10
CA TRP A 89 -6.37 -18.31 4.69
C TRP A 89 -7.45 -19.35 4.37
N ALA A 90 -8.04 -20.02 5.38
CA ALA A 90 -9.11 -20.98 5.16
C ALA A 90 -10.43 -20.32 4.74
N VAL A 91 -10.70 -19.10 5.22
CA VAL A 91 -11.91 -18.33 4.90
C VAL A 91 -11.97 -17.92 3.42
N ILE A 92 -10.82 -17.67 2.79
CA ILE A 92 -10.77 -17.23 1.38
C ILE A 92 -11.15 -18.37 0.43
N LYS A 93 -10.73 -19.60 0.72
CA LYS A 93 -10.99 -20.77 -0.16
C LYS A 93 -12.48 -21.12 -0.27
N GLN A 94 -13.30 -20.74 0.71
CA GLN A 94 -14.74 -21.01 0.71
C GLN A 94 -15.54 -20.04 -0.16
N ALA A 95 -14.99 -18.86 -0.49
CA ALA A 95 -15.66 -17.89 -1.35
C ALA A 95 -15.56 -18.23 -2.85
N ASP A 96 -14.66 -19.15 -3.22
CA ASP A 96 -14.43 -19.63 -4.59
C ASP A 96 -15.11 -21.00 -4.86
N SER A 97 -16.00 -21.47 -3.98
CA SER A 97 -16.75 -22.73 -4.09
C SER A 97 -18.23 -22.51 -4.43
#